data_AF-A0A7W9CZ44-F1
#
_entry.id   AF-A0A7W9CZ44-F1
#
_cell.length_a   1.000
_cell.length_b   1.000
_cell.length_c   1.000
_cell.angle_alpha   90.00
_cell.angle_beta   90.00
_cell.angle_gamma   90.00
#
_symmetry.space_group_name_H-M   'P 1'
#
loop_
_entity.id
_entity.type
_entity.pdbx_description
1 polymer ?
#
loop_
_entity_poly.entity_id
_entity_poly.type
_entity_poly.pdbx_seq_one_letter_code
_entity_poly.pdbx_strand_id
1 'polypeptide(L)'
;MQRRACAAIPFPRLIGKSARVDLWHINYNHPLENAAAIVEWVKGTGLRPYLDHAGAEHRDAFAVDYLARIEKAYPPLVDGKVLLRFPRLFMIAVKK
;
A
#
# COMPACT_ATOMS: atom_id res chain seq x y z
N MET A 1 17.23 17.92 15.10
CA MET A 1 16.38 17.53 13.95
C MET A 1 16.80 16.13 13.50
N GLN A 2 16.35 15.09 14.21
CA GLN A 2 16.79 13.72 14.00
C GLN A 2 16.13 13.16 12.73
N ARG A 3 16.92 12.97 11.66
CA ARG A 3 16.47 12.19 10.51
C ARG A 3 16.19 10.77 11.01
N ARG A 4 14.92 10.39 11.17
CA ARG A 4 14.54 9.00 11.36
C ARG A 4 15.03 8.25 10.11
N ALA A 5 16.11 7.49 10.24
CA ALA A 5 16.47 6.51 9.23
C ALA A 5 15.28 5.56 9.11
N CYS A 6 14.70 5.49 7.91
CA CYS A 6 13.69 4.49 7.60
C CYS A 6 14.38 3.12 7.70
N ALA A 7 14.23 2.46 8.85
CA ALA A 7 14.91 1.20 9.20
C ALA A 7 14.53 0.02 8.29
N ALA A 8 13.61 0.21 7.34
CA ALA A 8 12.99 -0.83 6.54
C ALA A 8 13.65 -1.06 5.17
N ILE A 9 14.54 -0.18 4.69
CA ILE A 9 15.24 -0.41 3.43
C ILE A 9 16.51 -1.22 3.72
N PRO A 10 16.68 -2.47 3.24
CA PRO A 10 17.85 -3.29 3.57
C PRO A 10 19.14 -2.78 2.91
N PHE A 11 19.08 -1.70 2.15
CA PHE A 11 20.17 -1.08 1.40
C PHE A 11 21.48 -0.93 2.22
N PRO A 12 21.48 -0.39 3.46
CA PRO A 12 22.71 -0.30 4.25
C PRO A 12 23.32 -1.65 4.64
N ARG A 13 22.49 -2.72 4.72
CA ARG A 13 22.95 -4.07 5.08
C ARG A 13 23.57 -4.83 3.90
N LEU A 14 23.13 -4.53 2.68
CA LEU A 14 23.57 -5.25 1.49
C LEU A 14 24.75 -4.59 0.79
N ILE A 15 24.89 -3.27 0.86
CA ILE A 15 25.92 -2.54 0.11
C ILE A 15 27.36 -3.01 0.39
N GLY A 16 27.68 -3.35 1.64
CA GLY A 16 29.02 -3.85 2.00
C GLY A 16 29.33 -5.26 1.46
N LYS A 17 28.30 -6.04 1.14
CA LYS A 17 28.38 -7.46 0.72
C LYS A 17 28.16 -7.66 -0.79
N SER A 18 27.95 -6.57 -1.53
CA SER A 18 27.58 -6.63 -2.95
C SER A 18 28.63 -5.97 -3.84
N ALA A 19 28.86 -6.54 -5.01
CA ALA A 19 29.65 -5.91 -6.08
C ALA A 19 28.84 -4.80 -6.78
N ARG A 20 27.51 -4.96 -6.84
CA ARG A 20 26.56 -3.99 -7.42
C ARG A 20 25.22 -4.05 -6.70
N VAL A 21 24.57 -2.90 -6.55
CA VAL A 21 23.20 -2.79 -6.03
C VAL A 21 22.41 -1.85 -6.93
N ASP A 22 21.27 -2.32 -7.44
CA ASP A 22 20.29 -1.51 -8.16
C ASP A 22 19.05 -1.34 -7.26
N LEU A 23 18.60 -0.11 -7.06
CA LEU A 23 17.45 0.23 -6.22
C LEU A 23 16.51 1.14 -7.02
N TRP A 24 15.25 0.79 -7.11
CA TRP A 24 14.26 1.64 -7.79
C TRP A 24 12.88 1.53 -7.15
N HIS A 25 12.05 2.53 -7.43
CA HIS A 25 10.69 2.65 -6.94
C HIS A 25 9.74 2.78 -8.13
N ILE A 26 8.69 1.96 -8.17
CA ILE A 26 7.64 2.01 -9.18
C ILE A 26 6.31 2.26 -8.49
N ASN A 27 5.54 3.21 -9.03
CA ASN A 27 4.14 3.42 -8.66
C ASN A 27 3.26 2.79 -9.75
N TYR A 28 2.68 1.63 -9.47
CA TYR A 28 1.66 1.06 -10.35
C TYR A 28 0.32 1.76 -10.09
N ASN A 29 -0.45 1.98 -11.15
CA ASN A 29 -1.79 2.56 -11.07
C ASN A 29 -2.79 1.52 -11.58
N HIS A 30 -3.76 1.18 -10.75
CA HIS A 30 -4.80 0.20 -11.07
C HIS A 30 -6.15 0.91 -11.17
N PRO A 31 -6.72 1.06 -12.38
CA PRO A 31 -8.08 1.54 -12.53
C PRO A 31 -9.05 0.47 -12.02
N LEU A 32 -9.98 0.88 -11.16
CA LEU A 32 -10.99 0.02 -10.55
C LEU A 32 -12.37 0.64 -10.74
N GLU A 33 -13.41 -0.19 -10.71
CA GLU A 33 -14.77 0.25 -11.02
C GLU A 33 -15.29 1.33 -10.06
N ASN A 34 -14.96 1.25 -8.76
CA ASN A 34 -15.39 2.23 -7.75
C ASN A 34 -14.60 2.08 -6.44
N ALA A 35 -14.90 2.94 -5.46
CA ALA A 35 -14.30 2.90 -4.12
C ALA A 35 -14.51 1.58 -3.38
N ALA A 36 -15.67 0.93 -3.54
CA ALA A 36 -15.93 -0.38 -2.91
C ALA A 36 -14.99 -1.46 -3.47
N ALA A 37 -14.64 -1.40 -4.76
CA ALA A 37 -13.63 -2.29 -5.34
C ALA A 37 -12.23 -2.09 -4.72
N ILE A 38 -11.87 -0.87 -4.31
CA ILE A 38 -10.64 -0.63 -3.53
C ILE A 38 -10.75 -1.31 -2.16
N VAL A 39 -11.87 -1.16 -1.45
CA VAL A 39 -12.09 -1.78 -0.13
C VAL A 39 -11.95 -3.30 -0.20
N GLU A 40 -12.56 -3.95 -1.20
CA GLU A 40 -12.41 -5.39 -1.42
C GLU A 40 -10.97 -5.80 -1.73
N TRP A 41 -10.26 -5.03 -2.55
CA TRP A 41 -8.85 -5.28 -2.83
C TRP A 41 -8.00 -5.26 -1.55
N VAL A 42 -8.18 -4.22 -0.72
CA VAL A 42 -7.36 -4.05 0.49
C VAL A 42 -7.74 -5.00 1.62
N LYS A 43 -8.97 -5.56 1.64
CA LYS A 43 -9.31 -6.72 2.49
C LYS A 43 -8.34 -7.88 2.26
N GLY A 44 -8.02 -8.18 1.01
CA GLY A 44 -7.03 -9.20 0.66
C GLY A 44 -5.62 -8.87 1.17
N THR A 45 -5.20 -7.60 1.09
CA THR A 45 -3.78 -7.23 1.27
C THR A 45 -3.41 -6.66 2.64
N GLY A 46 -4.37 -6.31 3.51
CA GLY A 46 -4.01 -5.75 4.82
C GLY A 46 -5.14 -5.23 5.71
N LEU A 47 -6.39 -5.17 5.24
CA LEU A 47 -7.51 -4.65 6.05
C LEU A 47 -8.04 -5.71 7.05
N ARG A 48 -7.91 -7.00 6.74
CA ARG A 48 -8.41 -8.11 7.60
C ARG A 48 -8.00 -7.99 9.08
N PRO A 49 -6.71 -7.79 9.43
CA PRO A 49 -6.31 -7.63 10.83
C PRO A 49 -7.02 -6.49 11.57
N TYR A 50 -7.39 -5.41 10.88
CA TYR A 50 -8.12 -4.29 11.49
C TYR A 50 -9.58 -4.64 11.73
N LEU A 51 -10.23 -5.32 10.77
CA LEU A 51 -11.60 -5.80 10.91
C LEU A 51 -11.72 -6.87 12.01
N ASP A 52 -10.70 -7.71 12.15
CA ASP A 52 -10.66 -8.74 13.18
C ASP A 52 -10.44 -8.10 14.57
N HIS A 53 -9.60 -7.07 14.66
CA HIS A 53 -9.40 -6.30 15.89
C HIS A 53 -10.63 -5.47 16.30
N ALA A 54 -11.39 -4.95 15.32
CA ALA A 54 -12.63 -4.23 15.58
C ALA A 54 -13.71 -5.12 16.25
N GLY A 55 -13.64 -6.44 16.05
CA GLY A 55 -14.61 -7.39 16.58
C GLY A 55 -15.93 -7.38 15.81
N ALA A 56 -16.73 -8.44 15.99
CA ALA A 56 -17.95 -8.66 15.20
C ALA A 56 -18.99 -7.53 15.35
N GLU A 57 -19.08 -6.92 16.54
CA GLU A 57 -20.03 -5.85 16.83
C GLU A 57 -19.73 -4.56 16.05
N HIS A 58 -18.45 -4.23 15.83
CA HIS A 58 -18.04 -2.98 15.18
C HIS A 58 -17.62 -3.16 13.71
N ARG A 59 -17.56 -4.39 13.21
CA ARG A 59 -17.05 -4.72 11.87
C ARG A 59 -17.78 -3.97 10.76
N ASP A 60 -19.12 -3.93 10.82
CA ASP A 60 -19.94 -3.31 9.78
C ASP A 60 -19.85 -1.77 9.85
N ALA A 61 -19.91 -1.21 11.05
CA ALA A 61 -19.72 0.23 11.25
C ALA A 61 -18.34 0.70 10.77
N PHE A 62 -17.29 -0.10 11.05
CA PHE A 62 -15.94 0.15 10.56
C PHE A 62 -15.88 0.11 9.03
N ALA A 63 -16.51 -0.88 8.40
CA ALA A 63 -16.51 -1.01 6.94
C ALA A 63 -17.19 0.18 6.25
N VAL A 64 -18.30 0.68 6.81
CA VAL A 64 -19.01 1.86 6.31
C VAL A 64 -18.15 3.13 6.42
N ASP A 65 -17.58 3.40 7.60
CA ASP A 65 -16.69 4.57 7.79
C ASP A 65 -15.44 4.47 6.90
N TYR A 66 -14.86 3.27 6.78
CA TYR A 66 -13.71 3.03 5.91
C TYR A 66 -14.04 3.32 4.44
N LEU A 67 -15.17 2.84 3.93
CA LEU A 67 -15.61 3.10 2.56
C LEU A 67 -15.78 4.60 2.30
N ALA A 68 -16.46 5.32 3.19
CA ALA A 68 -16.66 6.77 3.04
C ALA A 68 -15.32 7.54 2.98
N ARG A 69 -14.32 7.09 3.74
CA ARG A 69 -12.96 7.65 3.67
C ARG A 69 -12.27 7.33 2.34
N ILE A 70 -12.45 6.13 1.81
CA ILE A 70 -11.88 5.73 0.51
C ILE A 70 -12.52 6.53 -0.63
N GLU A 71 -13.83 6.74 -0.63
CA GLU A 71 -14.52 7.58 -1.62
C GLU A 71 -13.94 9.00 -1.67
N LYS A 72 -13.68 9.58 -0.49
CA LYS A 72 -13.05 10.91 -0.39
C LYS A 72 -11.59 10.91 -0.85
N ALA A 73 -10.84 9.84 -0.59
CA ALA A 73 -9.42 9.75 -0.93
C ALA A 73 -9.17 9.40 -2.40
N TYR A 74 -10.11 8.71 -3.05
CA TYR A 74 -10.02 8.24 -4.43
C TYR A 74 -11.23 8.73 -5.23
N PRO A 75 -11.27 10.03 -5.60
CA PRO A 75 -12.34 10.55 -6.42
C PRO A 75 -12.38 9.85 -7.80
N PRO A 76 -13.58 9.71 -8.41
CA PRO A 76 -13.71 9.10 -9.73
C PRO A 76 -13.04 9.94 -10.81
N LEU A 77 -12.50 9.25 -11.81
CA LEU A 77 -11.96 9.80 -13.05
C LEU A 77 -13.10 10.16 -14.02
N VAL A 78 -12.74 10.69 -15.18
CA VAL A 78 -13.68 11.09 -16.24
C VAL A 78 -14.56 9.96 -16.76
N ASP A 79 -14.10 8.71 -16.66
CA ASP A 79 -14.83 7.49 -17.04
C ASP A 79 -15.57 6.84 -15.88
N GLY A 80 -15.61 7.49 -14.70
CA GLY A 80 -16.25 7.00 -13.49
C GLY A 80 -15.41 6.04 -12.65
N LYS A 81 -14.27 5.56 -13.16
CA LYS A 81 -13.38 4.64 -12.43
C LYS A 81 -12.57 5.36 -11.35
N VAL A 82 -12.03 4.61 -10.40
CA VAL A 82 -11.09 5.12 -9.39
C VAL A 82 -9.68 4.58 -9.65
N LEU A 83 -8.66 5.36 -9.30
CA LEU A 83 -7.26 4.99 -9.57
C LEU A 83 -6.51 4.62 -8.28
N LEU A 84 -6.35 3.33 -8.02
CA LEU A 84 -5.58 2.84 -6.88
C LEU A 84 -4.08 2.88 -7.16
N ARG A 85 -3.33 3.62 -6.34
CA ARG A 85 -1.86 3.68 -6.40
C ARG A 85 -1.24 2.56 -5.58
N PHE A 86 -0.26 1.87 -6.16
CA PHE A 86 0.43 0.74 -5.55
C PHE A 86 1.95 0.91 -5.62
N PRO A 87 2.55 1.63 -4.64
CA PRO A 87 3.99 1.85 -4.58
C PRO A 87 4.73 0.54 -4.28
N ARG A 88 5.81 0.30 -5.01
CA ARG A 88 6.66 -0.89 -4.94
C ARG A 88 8.13 -0.50 -4.97
N LEU A 89 8.85 -0.85 -3.92
CA LEU A 89 10.31 -0.73 -3.86
C LEU A 89 10.93 -2.04 -4.32
N PHE A 90 11.86 -1.96 -5.26
CA PHE A 90 12.60 -3.09 -5.77
C PHE A 90 14.09 -2.87 -5.54
N MET A 91 14.79 -3.95 -5.23
CA MET A 91 16.24 -3.93 -5.00
C MET A 91 16.86 -5.21 -5.55
N ILE A 92 17.88 -5.06 -6.38
CA ILE A 92 18.72 -6.15 -6.88
C ILE A 92 20.12 -5.96 -6.27
N ALA A 93 20.67 -7.03 -5.70
CA ALA A 93 22.02 -7.03 -5.14
C ALA A 93 22.82 -8.18 -5.74
N VAL A 94 23.96 -7.87 -6.36
CA VAL A 94 24.90 -8.86 -6.91
C VAL A 94 25.97 -9.12 -5.85
N LYS A 95 26.11 -10.37 -5.41
CA LYS A 95 27.15 -10.78 -4.45
C LYS A 95 28.54 -10.49 -5.04
N LYS A 96 29.48 -10.09 -4.19
CA LYS A 96 30.91 -10.07 -4.53
C LYS A 96 31.42 -11.48 -4.85
#